data_AF-A0A843KJC0-F1
#
_entry.id   AF-A0A843KJC0-F1
#
_cell.length_a   1.000
_cell.length_b   1.000
_cell.length_c   1.000
_cell.angle_alpha   90.00
_cell.angle_beta   90.00
_cell.angle_gamma   90.00
#
_symmetry.space_group_name_H-M   'P 1'
#
loop_
_entity.id
_entity.type
_entity.pdbx_description
1 polymer ?
#
loop_
_entity_poly.entity_id
_entity_poly.type
_entity_poly.pdbx_seq_one_letter_code
_entity_poly.pdbx_strand_id
1 'polypeptide(L)'
;MDVTAARSFCIIGGLMLLAGVCAGSITLDPNPGTFYIGDQVKISGHLEDSKSIAVFLFVTGEGLDPAGVTMENLKLRAGTGHFSSAFVHPDGKFTFEWDTAFSVGPLTPGTYRIYVVDVPLNLNRLTDTDELSVAVLNVTFQKHPSTEIPLGWAVPPAALGWVAGILFLNRREHH
;
A
#
# COMPACT_ATOMS: atom_id res chain seq x y z
N MET A 1 -52.54 36.48 3.65
CA MET A 1 -52.31 35.77 2.37
C MET A 1 -51.25 34.73 2.63
N ASP A 2 -51.71 33.49 2.83
CA ASP A 2 -50.86 32.29 2.88
C ASP A 2 -50.13 32.10 1.55
N VAL A 3 -48.84 31.75 1.62
CA VAL A 3 -48.23 30.82 0.66
C VAL A 3 -47.34 29.86 1.44
N THR A 4 -47.91 28.68 1.67
CA THR A 4 -47.21 27.42 1.92
C THR A 4 -46.25 27.13 0.76
N ALA A 5 -44.98 26.84 1.05
CA ALA A 5 -44.15 26.00 0.19
C ALA A 5 -43.10 25.26 1.03
N ALA A 6 -43.47 24.04 1.37
CA ALA A 6 -42.60 23.04 1.99
C ALA A 6 -41.51 22.55 1.01
N ARG A 7 -40.52 21.87 1.59
CA ARG A 7 -39.61 20.86 0.99
C ARG A 7 -38.31 21.39 0.41
N SER A 8 -37.22 21.23 1.16
CA SER A 8 -36.33 20.07 0.93
C SER A 8 -35.18 20.07 1.93
N PHE A 9 -35.14 18.99 2.70
CA PHE A 9 -34.05 18.59 3.58
C PHE A 9 -32.86 18.21 2.67
N CYS A 10 -31.86 19.07 2.52
CA CYS A 10 -30.55 18.64 2.05
C CYS A 10 -29.69 18.40 3.29
N ILE A 11 -29.72 17.17 3.79
CA ILE A 11 -28.64 16.65 4.63
C ILE A 11 -27.41 16.65 3.72
N ILE A 12 -26.59 17.69 3.85
CA ILE A 12 -25.24 17.70 3.29
C ILE A 12 -24.49 16.64 4.09
N GLY A 13 -24.51 15.42 3.57
CA GLY A 13 -23.74 14.30 4.07
C GLY A 13 -22.29 14.76 4.21
N GLY A 14 -21.78 14.63 5.42
CA GLY A 14 -20.44 15.06 5.78
C GLY A 14 -19.42 14.49 4.82
N LEU A 15 -18.78 15.37 4.06
CA LEU A 15 -17.49 15.13 3.45
C LEU A 15 -16.51 14.94 4.62
N MET A 16 -16.32 13.69 5.03
CA MET A 16 -15.28 13.34 5.98
C MET A 16 -13.94 13.49 5.26
N LEU A 17 -13.45 14.73 5.21
CA LEU A 17 -12.07 15.04 4.87
C LEU A 17 -11.20 14.43 5.97
N LEU A 18 -10.77 13.19 5.76
CA LEU A 18 -9.66 12.63 6.51
C LEU A 18 -8.39 13.34 5.99
N ALA A 19 -8.16 14.53 6.51
CA ALA A 19 -7.04 15.37 6.17
C ALA A 19 -5.73 14.64 6.52
N GLY A 20 -4.96 14.28 5.50
CA GLY A 20 -3.52 14.12 5.70
C GLY A 20 -3.01 15.44 6.25
N VAL A 21 -2.39 15.43 7.43
CA VAL A 21 -1.68 16.60 7.94
C VAL A 21 -0.50 16.82 7.00
N CYS A 22 -0.59 17.88 6.20
CA CYS A 22 0.51 18.40 5.41
C CYS A 22 1.11 19.54 6.22
N ALA A 23 2.31 19.34 6.76
CA ALA A 23 3.09 20.43 7.32
C ALA A 23 4.14 20.77 6.26
N GLY A 24 3.92 21.80 5.45
CA GLY A 24 4.87 22.26 4.42
C GLY A 24 4.40 22.07 2.97
N SER A 25 5.32 22.16 2.01
CA SER A 25 5.05 22.30 0.58
C SER A 25 4.74 20.98 -0.16
N ILE A 26 4.64 19.85 0.56
CA ILE A 26 4.32 18.55 -0.02
C ILE A 26 2.84 18.27 0.11
N THR A 27 2.18 17.99 -1.01
CA THR A 27 0.80 17.51 -1.07
C THR A 27 0.80 16.08 -1.61
N LEU A 28 0.13 15.15 -0.92
CA LEU A 28 -0.03 13.78 -1.40
C LEU A 28 -1.35 13.63 -2.14
N ASP A 29 -1.33 12.87 -3.22
CA ASP A 29 -2.56 12.45 -3.87
C ASP A 29 -3.34 11.54 -2.93
N PRO A 30 -4.67 11.63 -2.90
CA PRO A 30 -5.48 10.75 -2.08
C PRO A 30 -5.29 9.30 -2.54
N ASN A 31 -4.48 8.57 -1.79
CA ASN A 31 -4.37 7.12 -1.93
C ASN A 31 -4.51 6.35 -0.60
N PRO A 32 -5.67 6.44 0.08
CA PRO A 32 -5.98 5.55 1.19
C PRO A 32 -6.63 4.26 0.66
N GLY A 33 -5.78 3.28 0.32
CA GLY A 33 -6.21 1.92 -0.05
C GLY A 33 -5.90 0.91 1.05
N THR A 34 -6.75 -0.12 1.15
CA THR A 34 -6.35 -1.38 1.77
C THR A 34 -5.67 -2.21 0.69
N PHE A 35 -4.42 -2.60 0.92
CA PHE A 35 -3.63 -3.40 -0.02
C PHE A 35 -3.37 -4.78 0.56
N TYR A 36 -3.13 -5.76 -0.30
CA TYR A 36 -2.61 -7.04 0.16
C TYR A 36 -1.09 -7.02 0.19
N ILE A 37 -0.51 -7.72 1.16
CA ILE A 37 0.93 -7.96 1.19
C ILE A 37 1.31 -8.75 -0.06
N GLY A 38 2.24 -8.21 -0.84
CA GLY A 38 2.60 -8.69 -2.17
C GLY A 38 2.11 -7.78 -3.31
N ASP A 39 1.22 -6.83 -3.03
CA ASP A 39 0.77 -5.86 -4.03
C ASP A 39 1.79 -4.73 -4.21
N GLN A 40 1.70 -4.07 -5.37
CA GLN A 40 2.40 -2.83 -5.64
C GLN A 40 1.58 -1.65 -5.12
N VAL A 41 2.18 -0.83 -4.27
CA VAL A 41 1.59 0.39 -3.72
C VAL A 41 2.19 1.60 -4.42
N LYS A 42 1.35 2.41 -5.04
CA LYS A 42 1.77 3.65 -5.71
C LYS A 42 1.57 4.85 -4.80
N ILE A 43 2.64 5.55 -4.44
CA ILE A 43 2.56 6.80 -3.68
C ILE A 43 2.88 7.94 -4.64
N SER A 44 1.93 8.85 -4.82
CA SER A 44 2.12 10.02 -5.69
C SER A 44 1.71 11.31 -4.98
N GLY A 45 2.23 12.41 -5.48
CA GLY A 45 1.97 13.72 -4.92
C GLY A 45 2.69 14.81 -5.68
N HIS A 46 2.70 15.98 -5.08
CA HIS A 46 3.26 17.21 -5.62
C HIS A 46 4.11 17.92 -4.57
N LEU A 47 5.26 18.44 -4.98
CA LEU A 47 6.15 19.29 -4.20
C LEU A 47 6.05 20.72 -4.73
N GLU A 48 5.30 21.55 -4.01
CA GLU A 48 5.20 22.98 -4.26
C GLU A 48 6.56 23.64 -4.06
N ASP A 49 6.84 24.68 -4.84
CA ASP A 49 8.08 25.45 -4.84
C ASP A 49 9.37 24.64 -5.09
N SER A 50 9.27 23.37 -5.50
CA SER A 50 10.33 22.48 -6.03
C SER A 50 11.78 22.87 -5.71
N LYS A 51 12.09 23.13 -4.42
CA LYS A 51 13.45 23.46 -3.96
C LYS A 51 14.37 22.24 -4.02
N SER A 52 13.80 21.05 -4.17
CA SER A 52 14.47 19.77 -4.26
C SER A 52 14.06 19.01 -5.52
N ILE A 53 15.00 18.25 -6.06
CA ILE A 53 14.79 17.34 -7.20
C ILE A 53 14.35 15.93 -6.77
N ALA A 54 14.25 15.69 -5.46
CA ALA A 54 13.87 14.40 -4.91
C ALA A 54 13.10 14.55 -3.60
N VAL A 55 12.18 13.63 -3.36
CA VAL A 55 11.57 13.40 -2.06
C VAL A 55 12.07 12.08 -1.48
N PHE A 56 12.12 12.01 -0.16
CA PHE A 56 12.55 10.83 0.58
C PHE A 56 11.36 10.24 1.31
N LEU A 57 11.28 8.91 1.31
CA LEU A 57 10.19 8.15 1.89
C LEU A 57 10.72 7.19 2.94
N PHE A 58 9.98 7.10 4.04
CA PHE A 58 10.21 6.09 5.06
C PHE A 58 8.88 5.65 5.67
N VAL A 59 8.88 4.46 6.24
CA VAL A 59 7.68 3.85 6.80
C VAL A 59 7.89 3.50 8.27
N THR A 60 6.83 3.69 9.06
CA THR A 60 6.72 3.19 10.44
C THR A 60 5.47 2.35 10.58
N GLY A 61 5.47 1.40 11.51
CA GLY A 61 4.32 0.53 11.75
C GLY A 61 4.64 -0.53 12.79
N GLU A 62 3.69 -1.41 13.04
CA GLU A 62 3.88 -2.53 13.95
C GLU A 62 5.04 -3.42 13.47
N GLY A 63 5.92 -3.81 14.39
CA GLY A 63 7.08 -4.65 14.07
C GLY A 63 8.24 -3.95 13.35
N LEU A 64 8.12 -2.65 13.04
CA LEU A 64 9.17 -1.84 12.42
C LEU A 64 9.87 -0.93 13.43
N ASP A 65 11.06 -0.43 13.06
CA ASP A 65 11.78 0.55 13.87
C ASP A 65 10.92 1.83 14.01
N PRO A 66 10.67 2.33 15.24
CA PRO A 66 9.88 3.55 15.45
C PRO A 66 10.54 4.80 14.86
N ALA A 67 11.86 4.76 14.62
CA ALA A 67 12.61 5.80 13.93
C ALA A 67 12.54 5.70 12.40
N GLY A 68 11.70 4.82 11.85
CA GLY A 68 11.45 4.70 10.41
C GLY A 68 12.46 3.84 9.67
N VAL A 69 11.94 3.05 8.73
CA VAL A 69 12.73 2.13 7.89
C VAL A 69 12.55 2.45 6.41
N THR A 70 13.48 1.96 5.58
CA THR A 70 13.35 2.06 4.12
C THR A 70 12.26 1.14 3.60
N MET A 71 11.64 1.50 2.48
CA MET A 71 10.55 0.73 1.91
C MET A 71 11.03 -0.56 1.23
N GLU A 72 12.18 -0.51 0.54
CA GLU A 72 12.75 -1.70 -0.10
C GLU A 72 13.32 -2.70 0.92
N ASN A 73 13.79 -2.22 2.08
CA ASN A 73 14.32 -3.06 3.14
C ASN A 73 13.85 -2.56 4.52
N LEU A 74 12.80 -3.20 5.02
CA LEU A 74 12.15 -2.89 6.29
C LEU A 74 13.03 -3.18 7.51
N LYS A 75 14.21 -3.77 7.32
CA LYS A 75 15.21 -3.97 8.39
C LYS A 75 16.23 -2.83 8.49
N LEU A 76 16.30 -1.95 7.49
CA LEU A 76 17.27 -0.85 7.45
C LEU A 76 16.60 0.46 7.87
N ARG A 77 17.23 1.14 8.83
CA ARG A 77 16.76 2.44 9.33
C ARG A 77 17.02 3.53 8.30
N ALA A 78 15.99 4.32 7.99
CA ALA A 78 16.06 5.33 6.95
C ALA A 78 17.18 6.36 7.21
N GLY A 79 17.26 6.84 8.45
CA GLY A 79 18.23 7.88 8.86
C GLY A 79 19.72 7.52 8.83
N THR A 80 20.07 6.26 8.55
CA THR A 80 21.48 5.78 8.55
C THR A 80 22.16 5.83 7.17
N GLY A 81 21.59 6.58 6.22
CA GLY A 81 22.10 6.68 4.85
C GLY A 81 21.40 5.75 3.85
N HIS A 82 20.42 4.99 4.32
CA HIS A 82 19.56 4.16 3.49
C HIS A 82 18.24 4.89 3.32
N PHE A 83 17.91 5.43 2.15
CA PHE A 83 16.63 6.12 1.96
C PHE A 83 15.94 5.60 0.71
N SER A 84 14.63 5.36 0.82
CA SER A 84 13.81 5.26 -0.38
C SER A 84 13.55 6.67 -0.89
N SER A 85 13.72 6.89 -2.18
CA SER A 85 13.57 8.22 -2.78
C SER A 85 12.84 8.17 -4.10
N ALA A 86 12.06 9.20 -4.39
CA ALA A 86 11.45 9.42 -5.69
C ALA A 86 11.95 10.72 -6.31
N PHE A 87 12.17 10.69 -7.62
CA PHE A 87 12.50 11.89 -8.38
C PHE A 87 11.28 12.81 -8.47
N VAL A 88 11.52 14.10 -8.27
CA VAL A 88 10.52 15.17 -8.46
C VAL A 88 10.71 15.71 -9.87
N HIS A 89 9.65 15.60 -10.66
CA HIS A 89 9.63 16.15 -12.01
C HIS A 89 9.70 17.68 -11.97
N PRO A 90 10.11 18.34 -13.08
CA PRO A 90 10.12 19.80 -13.14
C PRO A 90 8.74 20.47 -12.92
N ASP A 91 7.66 19.71 -13.09
CA ASP A 91 6.28 20.14 -12.79
C ASP A 91 5.88 19.85 -11.34
N GLY A 92 6.83 19.59 -10.45
CA GLY A 92 6.63 19.32 -9.02
C GLY A 92 6.06 17.94 -8.70
N LYS A 93 5.67 17.12 -9.68
CA LYS A 93 5.06 15.81 -9.41
C LYS A 93 6.10 14.75 -9.11
N PHE A 94 5.77 13.87 -8.17
CA PHE A 94 6.57 12.68 -7.90
C PHE A 94 5.70 11.43 -7.85
N THR A 95 6.33 10.29 -8.05
CA THR A 95 5.71 8.97 -7.91
C THR A 95 6.76 8.01 -7.38
N PHE A 96 6.40 7.29 -6.32
CA PHE A 96 7.15 6.19 -5.77
C PHE A 96 6.31 4.91 -5.90
N GLU A 97 6.91 3.87 -6.46
CA GLU A 97 6.29 2.57 -6.59
C GLU A 97 6.92 1.61 -5.59
N TRP A 98 6.13 1.21 -4.59
CA TRP A 98 6.56 0.28 -3.57
C TRP A 98 6.03 -1.11 -3.85
N ASP A 99 6.90 -2.00 -4.31
CA ASP A 99 6.56 -3.42 -4.46
C ASP A 99 6.78 -4.17 -3.15
N THR A 100 5.68 -4.52 -2.49
CA THR A 100 5.73 -5.21 -1.20
C THR A 100 6.10 -6.69 -1.34
N ALA A 101 6.04 -7.27 -2.53
CA ALA A 101 6.50 -8.65 -2.77
C ALA A 101 8.03 -8.77 -2.75
N PHE A 102 8.74 -7.73 -3.18
CA PHE A 102 10.22 -7.71 -3.20
C PHE A 102 10.85 -7.02 -1.99
N SER A 103 10.03 -6.51 -1.08
CA SER A 103 10.52 -5.83 0.12
C SER A 103 11.15 -6.82 1.10
N VAL A 104 12.36 -6.52 1.56
CA VAL A 104 13.08 -7.38 2.50
C VAL A 104 12.68 -7.01 3.93
N GLY A 105 12.08 -7.95 4.66
CA GLY A 105 11.76 -7.80 6.07
C GLY A 105 10.30 -8.10 6.41
N PRO A 106 9.94 -8.05 7.70
CA PRO A 106 8.59 -8.39 8.12
C PRO A 106 7.62 -7.24 7.77
N LEU A 107 6.78 -7.48 6.77
CA LEU A 107 5.54 -6.72 6.58
C LEU A 107 4.38 -7.59 7.08
N THR A 108 3.83 -7.26 8.24
CA THR A 108 2.68 -7.96 8.82
C THR A 108 1.39 -7.21 8.51
N PRO A 109 0.22 -7.88 8.48
CA PRO A 109 -1.05 -7.18 8.33
C PRO A 109 -1.23 -6.11 9.41
N GLY A 110 -1.68 -4.93 9.03
CA GLY A 110 -1.77 -3.78 9.94
C GLY A 110 -1.73 -2.44 9.21
N THR A 111 -1.85 -1.34 9.97
CA THR A 111 -1.78 0.02 9.44
C THR A 111 -0.36 0.58 9.63
N TYR A 112 0.20 1.09 8.54
CA TYR A 112 1.53 1.67 8.47
C TYR A 112 1.43 3.13 8.09
N ARG A 113 2.36 3.93 8.61
CA ARG A 113 2.46 5.37 8.34
C ARG A 113 3.68 5.60 7.47
N ILE A 114 3.42 6.07 6.26
CA ILE A 114 4.40 6.50 5.30
C ILE A 114 4.61 7.98 5.47
N TYR A 115 5.87 8.39 5.53
CA TYR A 115 6.27 9.77 5.60
C TYR A 115 7.00 10.13 4.33
N VAL A 116 6.70 11.30 3.79
CA VAL A 116 7.35 11.87 2.61
C VAL A 116 7.92 13.22 3.03
N VAL A 117 9.21 13.42 2.74
CA VAL A 117 9.97 14.60 3.14
C VAL A 117 10.82 15.13 2.00
N ASP A 118 11.09 16.44 1.98
CA ASP A 118 11.88 17.11 0.94
C ASP A 118 13.40 17.11 1.25
N VAL A 119 13.79 16.79 2.48
CA VAL A 119 15.19 16.71 2.95
C VAL A 119 15.49 15.31 3.49
N PRO A 120 16.68 14.73 3.23
CA PRO A 120 17.05 13.45 3.81
C PRO A 120 17.22 13.58 5.33
N LEU A 121 16.32 12.99 6.11
CA LEU A 121 16.25 13.17 7.56
C LEU A 121 16.56 11.91 8.36
N ASN A 122 17.17 12.12 9.53
CA ASN A 122 16.97 11.26 10.68
C ASN A 122 15.67 11.68 11.39
N LEU A 123 14.71 10.77 11.64
CA LEU A 123 13.41 11.11 12.27
C LEU A 123 13.55 11.91 13.58
N ASN A 124 14.65 11.73 14.32
CA ASN A 124 14.94 12.46 15.55
C ASN A 124 15.12 13.98 15.34
N ARG A 125 15.23 14.45 14.09
CA ARG A 125 15.33 15.88 13.73
C ARG A 125 14.02 16.49 13.26
N LEU A 126 12.92 15.72 13.19
CA LEU A 126 11.60 16.23 12.81
C LEU A 126 11.00 17.23 13.81
N THR A 127 11.56 17.32 15.02
CA THR A 127 11.08 18.17 16.10
C THR A 127 11.58 19.62 16.04
N ASP A 128 12.50 19.93 15.13
CA ASP A 128 13.30 21.16 15.21
C ASP A 128 13.57 21.74 13.82
N THR A 129 12.54 22.04 13.01
CA THR A 129 12.71 22.95 11.86
C THR A 129 11.37 23.50 11.36
N ASP A 130 11.20 24.83 11.37
CA ASP A 130 10.09 25.57 10.73
C ASP A 130 10.13 25.52 9.18
N GLU A 131 11.13 24.87 8.58
CA GLU A 131 11.36 24.81 7.13
C GLU A 131 11.18 23.41 6.53
N LEU A 132 10.81 22.42 7.35
CA LEU A 132 10.70 21.05 6.85
C LEU A 132 9.30 20.76 6.27
N SER A 133 9.27 20.31 5.01
CA SER A 133 8.04 19.83 4.41
C SER A 133 7.86 18.34 4.67
N VAL A 134 6.79 17.98 5.36
CA VAL A 134 6.43 16.61 5.72
C VAL A 134 4.97 16.37 5.36
N ALA A 135 4.75 15.31 4.58
CA ALA A 135 3.42 14.76 4.35
C ALA A 135 3.35 13.32 4.85
N VAL A 136 2.19 12.94 5.39
CA VAL A 136 1.97 11.62 5.99
C VAL A 136 0.80 10.92 5.33
N LEU A 137 0.99 9.65 4.99
CA LEU A 137 -0.02 8.76 4.43
C LEU A 137 -0.16 7.50 5.28
N ASN A 138 -1.39 7.12 5.60
CA ASN A 138 -1.69 5.87 6.28
C ASN A 138 -2.10 4.82 5.25
N VAL A 139 -1.47 3.65 5.30
CA VAL A 139 -1.74 2.51 4.41
C VAL A 139 -2.01 1.27 5.24
N THR A 140 -3.07 0.53 4.92
CA THR A 140 -3.41 -0.71 5.64
C THR A 140 -3.12 -1.92 4.78
N PHE A 141 -2.35 -2.86 5.31
CA PHE A 141 -2.01 -4.12 4.66
C PHE A 141 -2.82 -5.28 5.22
N GLN A 142 -3.28 -6.15 4.34
CA GLN A 142 -3.98 -7.40 4.65
C GLN A 142 -3.22 -8.58 4.05
N LYS A 143 -3.44 -9.78 4.59
CA LYS A 143 -2.97 -11.00 3.96
C LYS A 143 -3.92 -11.37 2.83
N HIS A 144 -3.40 -11.84 1.70
CA HIS A 144 -4.27 -12.42 0.67
C HIS A 144 -5.16 -13.50 1.28
N PRO A 145 -6.45 -13.55 0.90
CA PRO A 145 -7.27 -14.69 1.26
C PRO A 145 -6.59 -15.92 0.67
N SER A 146 -6.13 -16.83 1.53
CA SER A 146 -5.65 -18.13 1.08
C SER A 146 -6.78 -18.74 0.26
N THR A 147 -6.56 -18.95 -1.03
CA THR A 147 -7.45 -19.81 -1.80
C THR A 147 -7.23 -21.21 -1.24
N GLU A 148 -8.01 -21.58 -0.23
CA GLU A 148 -8.18 -22.97 0.13
C GLU A 148 -8.78 -23.64 -1.10
N ILE A 149 -7.92 -24.17 -1.97
CA ILE A 149 -8.35 -25.18 -2.92
C ILE A 149 -8.93 -26.26 -2.01
N PRO A 150 -10.24 -26.57 -2.10
CA PRO A 150 -10.77 -27.71 -1.37
C PRO A 150 -10.12 -28.94 -2.00
N LEU A 151 -8.94 -29.31 -1.50
CA LEU A 151 -8.30 -30.60 -1.75
C LEU A 151 -9.06 -31.69 -0.98
N GLY A 152 -10.37 -31.53 -0.83
CA GLY A 152 -11.24 -32.48 -0.18
C GLY A 152 -11.62 -33.52 -1.20
N TRP A 153 -10.79 -34.57 -1.35
CA TRP A 153 -11.14 -35.90 -1.88
C TRP A 153 -11.86 -35.99 -3.25
N ALA A 154 -12.11 -34.86 -3.91
CA ALA A 154 -12.86 -34.68 -5.14
C ALA A 154 -11.92 -34.56 -6.34
N VAL A 155 -10.78 -35.25 -6.31
CA VAL A 155 -10.33 -35.93 -7.52
C VAL A 155 -11.38 -37.03 -7.71
N PRO A 156 -12.38 -36.85 -8.60
CA PRO A 156 -13.48 -37.79 -8.63
C PRO A 156 -12.90 -39.17 -8.91
N PRO A 157 -13.31 -40.23 -8.18
CA PRO A 157 -12.96 -41.61 -8.54
C PRO A 157 -13.31 -41.97 -10.00
N ALA A 158 -14.04 -41.09 -10.72
CA ALA A 158 -14.15 -41.08 -12.17
C ALA A 158 -12.80 -41.17 -12.91
N ALA A 159 -11.73 -40.50 -12.44
CA ALA A 159 -10.42 -40.56 -13.10
C ALA A 159 -9.78 -41.96 -13.00
N LEU A 160 -9.95 -42.67 -11.88
CA LEU A 160 -9.46 -44.04 -11.72
C LEU A 160 -10.37 -45.08 -12.39
N GLY A 161 -11.69 -44.86 -12.38
CA GLY A 161 -12.66 -45.73 -13.07
C GLY A 161 -12.50 -45.74 -14.59
N TRP A 162 -12.18 -44.58 -15.18
CA TRP A 162 -11.92 -44.48 -16.63
C TRP A 162 -10.67 -45.23 -17.06
N VAL A 163 -9.60 -45.23 -16.25
CA VAL A 163 -8.36 -45.96 -16.56
C VAL A 163 -8.57 -47.48 -16.46
N ALA A 164 -9.33 -47.96 -15.47
CA ALA A 164 -9.64 -49.39 -15.33
C ALA A 164 -10.56 -49.92 -16.45
N GLY A 165 -11.54 -49.12 -16.90
CA GLY A 165 -12.43 -49.48 -18.01
C GLY A 165 -11.69 -49.65 -19.35
N ILE A 166 -10.74 -48.76 -19.64
CA ILE A 166 -9.92 -48.82 -20.87
C ILE A 166 -8.99 -50.04 -20.84
N LEU A 167 -8.40 -50.39 -19.69
CA LEU A 167 -7.55 -51.58 -19.55
C LEU A 167 -8.32 -52.91 -19.65
N PHE A 168 -9.57 -52.95 -19.19
CA PHE A 168 -10.39 -54.17 -19.26
C PHE A 168 -10.95 -54.43 -20.67
N LEU A 169 -11.27 -53.38 -21.43
CA LEU A 169 -11.71 -53.50 -22.82
C LEU A 169 -10.58 -54.00 -23.73
N ASN A 170 -9.35 -53.54 -23.53
CA ASN A 170 -8.21 -53.94 -24.36
C ASN A 170 -7.74 -55.40 -24.10
N ARG A 171 -8.11 -56.00 -22.96
CA ARG A 171 -7.73 -57.39 -22.62
C ARG A 171 -8.69 -58.44 -23.21
N ARG A 172 -9.89 -58.05 -23.66
CA ARG A 172 -10.84 -58.97 -24.33
C ARG A 172 -10.56 -59.17 -25.82
N GLU A 173 -9.77 -58.30 -26.45
CA GLU A 173 -9.45 -58.35 -27.88
C GLU A 173 -8.26 -59.31 -28.20
N HIS A 174 -7.61 -59.89 -27.18
CA HIS A 174 -6.41 -60.73 -27.33
C HIS A 174 -6.59 -62.20 -26.88
N HIS A 175 -7.82 -62.72 -26.90
CA HIS A 175 -8.12 -64.14 -26.70
C HIS A 175 -8.74 -64.78 -27.94
#